data_AF-A0A9W8DB08-F1
#
_entry.id   AF-A0A9W8DB08-F1
#
_cell.length_a   1.000
_cell.length_b   1.000
_cell.length_c   1.000
_cell.angle_alpha   90.00
_cell.angle_beta   90.00
_cell.angle_gamma   90.00
#
_symmetry.space_group_name_H-M   'P 1'
#
loop_
_entity.id
_entity.type
_entity.pdbx_description
1 polymer ?
#
loop_
_entity_poly.entity_id
_entity_poly.type
_entity_poly.pdbx_seq_one_letter_code
_entity_poly.pdbx_strand_id
1 'polypeptide(L)'
;MLFIAQICKYVVGIVLYHTYVHGCGPAVHNEVAERSRQWFYKQPGTIDSDRISVYRDILDRHPETLQAGTVFPDWGYGCMSMDDEAEAAHWTPFLEHGLRYLHAKYPFPFTSAKAEQLVAFLFGIAAHQVSDEQWHSLSGMHEGIMRVLADSTFQGDFARAHDVLDVGGDFALAHMNDLKYMLDKWTVPIDD
;
A
#
# COMPACT_ATOMS: atom_id res chain seq x y z
N MET A 1 -14.76 -17.64 5.86
CA MET A 1 -15.19 -17.58 7.27
C MET A 1 -14.58 -16.31 7.84
N LEU A 2 -15.39 -15.24 7.92
CA LEU A 2 -15.03 -13.98 8.58
C LEU A 2 -14.85 -14.26 10.07
N PHE A 3 -13.70 -13.93 10.64
CA PHE A 3 -13.51 -13.82 12.09
C PHE A 3 -12.29 -12.94 12.34
N ILE A 4 -12.50 -11.63 12.55
CA ILE A 4 -11.96 -10.87 13.70
C ILE A 4 -12.90 -9.67 13.92
N ALA A 5 -14.00 -9.90 14.63
CA ALA A 5 -14.79 -8.83 15.23
C ALA A 5 -15.56 -9.41 16.41
N GLN A 6 -14.92 -9.55 17.59
CA GLN A 6 -15.73 -9.77 18.78
C GLN A 6 -15.09 -9.38 20.13
N ILE A 7 -15.69 -8.33 20.72
CA ILE A 7 -16.10 -8.15 22.12
C ILE A 7 -15.03 -7.81 23.17
N CYS A 8 -15.15 -6.58 23.70
CA CYS A 8 -14.86 -6.25 25.08
C CYS A 8 -16.17 -5.82 25.78
N LYS A 9 -16.38 -6.24 27.04
CA LYS A 9 -17.69 -6.48 27.67
C LYS A 9 -18.10 -5.42 28.72
N TYR A 10 -19.37 -4.99 28.62
CA TYR A 10 -20.32 -4.44 29.63
C TYR A 10 -20.08 -3.07 30.29
N VAL A 11 -20.88 -2.05 29.91
CA VAL A 11 -22.06 -1.49 30.65
C VAL A 11 -22.94 -0.75 29.63
N VAL A 12 -24.26 -0.87 29.80
CA VAL A 12 -25.32 -0.31 28.94
C VAL A 12 -25.23 1.22 28.87
N GLY A 13 -24.93 1.71 27.68
CA GLY A 13 -25.06 3.10 27.26
C GLY A 13 -24.68 3.16 25.80
N ILE A 14 -25.67 3.26 24.89
CA ILE A 14 -25.43 3.48 23.47
C ILE A 14 -24.90 4.91 23.32
N VAL A 15 -23.62 5.10 23.61
CA VAL A 15 -22.84 6.19 23.04
C VAL A 15 -22.31 5.62 21.74
N LEU A 16 -22.89 6.06 20.62
CA LEU A 16 -22.31 5.87 19.30
C LEU A 16 -20.96 6.62 19.29
N TYR A 17 -19.92 6.01 19.84
CA TYR A 17 -18.55 6.39 19.54
C TYR A 17 -18.39 6.15 18.05
N HIS A 18 -18.60 7.21 17.27
CA HIS A 18 -18.11 7.28 15.91
C HIS A 18 -16.59 7.29 16.02
N THR A 19 -15.99 6.09 16.05
CA THR A 19 -14.59 5.98 15.67
C THR A 19 -14.57 6.36 14.19
N TYR A 20 -14.16 7.59 13.91
CA TYR A 20 -13.82 8.00 12.56
C TYR A 20 -12.67 7.09 12.13
N VAL A 21 -12.97 6.09 11.30
CA VAL A 21 -11.91 5.36 10.60
C VAL A 21 -11.43 6.32 9.54
N HIS A 22 -10.26 6.90 9.75
CA HIS A 22 -9.57 7.62 8.69
C HIS A 22 -9.19 6.58 7.64
N GLY A 23 -9.76 6.69 6.44
CA GLY A 23 -9.40 5.81 5.33
C GLY A 23 -8.12 6.33 4.68
N CYS A 24 -7.18 5.43 4.41
CA CYS A 24 -5.85 5.76 3.86
C CYS A 24 -5.76 5.58 2.33
N GLY A 25 -6.87 5.65 1.61
CA GLY A 25 -6.86 5.42 0.16
C GLY A 25 -6.37 4.03 -0.30
N PRO A 26 -6.79 2.90 0.31
CA PRO A 26 -6.32 1.57 -0.07
C PRO A 26 -6.55 1.24 -1.56
N ALA A 27 -7.58 1.78 -2.20
CA ALA A 27 -7.80 1.53 -3.62
C ALA A 27 -6.79 2.26 -4.50
N VAL A 28 -6.42 3.50 -4.14
CA VAL A 28 -5.42 4.28 -4.89
C VAL A 28 -4.05 3.60 -4.86
N HIS A 29 -3.55 3.17 -3.69
CA HIS A 29 -2.26 2.48 -3.60
C HIS A 29 -2.25 1.16 -4.38
N ASN A 30 -3.36 0.41 -4.32
CA ASN A 30 -3.51 -0.82 -5.09
C ASN A 30 -3.60 -0.59 -6.60
N GLU A 31 -4.22 0.49 -7.06
CA GLU A 31 -4.22 0.87 -8.48
C GLU A 31 -2.81 1.23 -8.95
N VAL A 32 -2.03 2.03 -8.20
CA VAL A 32 -0.66 2.36 -8.59
C VAL A 32 0.19 1.08 -8.70
N ALA A 33 0.08 0.17 -7.74
CA ALA A 33 0.78 -1.10 -7.79
C ALA A 33 0.35 -1.99 -8.96
N GLU A 34 -0.95 -2.09 -9.26
CA GLU A 34 -1.46 -2.89 -10.38
C GLU A 34 -1.02 -2.31 -11.72
N ARG A 35 -1.09 -0.99 -11.91
CA ARG A 35 -0.59 -0.33 -13.13
C ARG A 35 0.92 -0.51 -13.27
N SER A 36 1.65 -0.37 -12.17
CA SER A 36 3.10 -0.61 -12.15
C SER A 36 3.43 -2.05 -12.50
N ARG A 37 2.70 -3.04 -11.98
CA ARG A 37 2.84 -4.45 -12.34
C ARG A 37 2.58 -4.68 -13.82
N GLN A 38 1.52 -4.08 -14.37
CA GLN A 38 1.18 -4.15 -15.81
C GLN A 38 2.25 -3.51 -16.71
N TRP A 39 2.89 -2.43 -16.28
CA TRP A 39 4.00 -1.78 -17.00
C TRP A 39 5.37 -2.39 -16.71
N PHE A 40 5.47 -3.18 -15.65
CA PHE A 40 6.66 -3.95 -15.36
C PHE A 40 6.91 -4.99 -16.45
N TYR A 41 5.87 -5.36 -17.23
CA TYR A 41 5.98 -6.15 -18.45
C TYR A 41 6.64 -5.39 -19.60
N LYS A 42 7.25 -6.19 -20.47
CA LYS A 42 8.16 -5.75 -21.51
C LYS A 42 7.51 -4.78 -22.52
N GLN A 43 8.28 -3.78 -22.98
CA GLN A 43 7.99 -3.17 -24.27
C GLN A 43 8.26 -4.18 -25.41
N PRO A 44 7.41 -4.25 -26.45
CA PRO A 44 7.63 -5.14 -27.58
C PRO A 44 9.03 -4.93 -28.21
N GLY A 45 9.79 -6.00 -28.37
CA GLY A 45 11.07 -6.01 -29.11
C GLY A 45 12.37 -5.96 -28.28
N THR A 46 12.32 -5.96 -26.94
CA THR A 46 13.54 -6.07 -26.11
C THR A 46 13.83 -7.51 -25.68
N ILE A 47 15.01 -7.80 -25.12
CA ILE A 47 15.34 -9.06 -24.44
C ILE A 47 15.13 -8.83 -22.94
N ASP A 48 14.48 -9.78 -22.24
CA ASP A 48 14.22 -9.61 -20.81
C ASP A 48 15.48 -10.02 -20.07
N SER A 49 15.76 -9.37 -18.95
CA SER A 49 16.67 -9.98 -17.99
C SER A 49 15.96 -11.19 -17.38
N ASP A 50 16.65 -12.33 -17.29
CA ASP A 50 16.16 -13.52 -16.58
C ASP A 50 15.75 -13.21 -15.12
N ARG A 51 16.24 -12.10 -14.55
CA ARG A 51 15.84 -11.64 -13.21
C ARG A 51 14.47 -10.95 -13.21
N ILE A 52 14.14 -10.21 -14.25
CA ILE A 52 12.87 -9.46 -14.32
C ILE A 52 11.70 -10.45 -14.49
N SER A 53 11.88 -11.51 -15.29
CA SER A 53 10.85 -12.56 -15.41
C SER A 53 10.56 -13.24 -14.08
N VAL A 54 11.58 -13.55 -13.27
CA VAL A 54 11.39 -14.14 -11.93
C VAL A 54 10.52 -13.25 -11.04
N TYR A 55 10.79 -11.94 -11.00
CA TYR A 55 9.98 -11.03 -10.18
C TYR A 55 8.55 -10.90 -10.70
N ARG A 56 8.35 -10.80 -12.02
CA ARG A 56 7.00 -10.77 -12.61
C ARG A 56 6.21 -12.03 -12.23
N ASP A 57 6.81 -13.20 -12.40
CA ASP A 57 6.16 -14.47 -12.06
C ASP A 57 5.78 -14.53 -10.58
N ILE A 58 6.59 -13.97 -9.69
CA ILE A 58 6.25 -13.86 -8.26
C ILE A 58 5.06 -12.93 -8.05
N LEU A 59 5.09 -11.73 -8.63
CA LEU A 59 4.01 -10.74 -8.47
C LEU A 59 2.67 -11.25 -9.01
N ASP A 60 2.68 -12.05 -10.07
CA ASP A 60 1.48 -12.64 -10.68
C ASP A 60 0.87 -13.76 -9.83
N ARG A 61 1.71 -14.49 -9.09
CA ARG A 61 1.28 -15.62 -8.26
C ARG A 61 0.85 -15.22 -6.86
N HIS A 62 1.28 -14.05 -6.38
CA HIS A 62 1.00 -13.55 -5.03
C HIS A 62 0.33 -12.16 -5.03
N PRO A 63 -0.73 -11.92 -5.81
CA PRO A 63 -1.40 -10.62 -5.85
C PRO A 63 -1.97 -10.22 -4.49
N GLU A 64 -2.43 -11.17 -3.67
CA GLU A 64 -2.93 -10.91 -2.32
C GLU A 64 -1.84 -10.42 -1.37
N THR A 65 -0.59 -10.80 -1.61
CA THR A 65 0.55 -10.39 -0.81
C THR A 65 1.12 -9.06 -1.30
N LEU A 66 1.11 -8.84 -2.62
CA LEU A 66 1.41 -7.53 -3.20
C LEU A 66 0.46 -6.46 -2.67
N GLN A 67 -0.86 -6.70 -2.74
CA GLN A 67 -1.88 -5.77 -2.24
C GLN A 67 -1.82 -5.59 -0.71
N ALA A 68 -1.38 -6.60 0.04
CA ALA A 68 -1.12 -6.41 1.46
C ALA A 68 0.00 -5.39 1.71
N GLY A 69 1.07 -5.43 0.90
CA GLY A 69 2.20 -4.53 1.03
C GLY A 69 1.87 -3.08 0.69
N THR A 70 0.93 -2.84 -0.24
CA THR A 70 0.55 -1.47 -0.66
C THR A 70 -0.23 -0.71 0.41
N VAL A 71 -0.89 -1.41 1.31
CA VAL A 71 -1.65 -0.81 2.43
C VAL A 71 -0.93 -0.95 3.76
N PHE A 72 0.15 -1.73 3.79
CA PHE A 72 0.83 -2.04 5.03
C PHE A 72 1.36 -0.79 5.73
N PRO A 73 1.91 0.23 5.06
CA PRO A 73 2.38 1.42 5.78
C PRO A 73 1.29 2.12 6.59
N ASP A 74 0.03 2.12 6.13
CA ASP A 74 -1.08 2.81 6.79
C ASP A 74 -1.73 2.07 7.97
N TRP A 75 -1.35 0.81 8.20
CA TRP A 75 -2.13 -0.14 9.03
C TRP A 75 -2.36 0.29 10.49
N GLY A 76 -1.45 1.09 11.06
CA GLY A 76 -1.34 1.33 12.51
C GLY A 76 -1.83 2.71 12.96
N TYR A 77 -2.20 3.62 12.07
CA TYR A 77 -2.62 4.96 12.48
C TYR A 77 -3.92 4.94 13.28
N GLY A 78 -3.90 5.56 14.45
CA GLY A 78 -5.06 5.65 15.35
C GLY A 78 -5.58 4.30 15.85
N CYS A 79 -4.85 3.21 15.60
CA CYS A 79 -5.22 1.84 15.94
C CYS A 79 -4.05 1.16 16.64
N MET A 80 -4.32 0.49 17.77
CA MET A 80 -3.28 -0.24 18.53
C MET A 80 -2.09 0.59 19.04
N SER A 81 -2.12 1.93 18.90
CA SER A 81 -1.01 2.83 19.23
C SER A 81 0.29 2.48 18.51
N MET A 82 0.17 2.09 17.24
CA MET A 82 1.28 1.68 16.37
C MET A 82 1.60 2.75 15.31
N ASP A 83 1.31 4.02 15.63
CA ASP A 83 1.48 5.16 14.72
C ASP A 83 2.94 5.30 14.29
N ASP A 84 3.89 5.16 15.21
CA ASP A 84 5.33 5.26 14.93
C ASP A 84 5.81 4.09 14.04
N GLU A 85 5.32 2.87 14.28
CA GLU A 85 5.64 1.69 13.48
C GLU A 85 5.05 1.74 12.06
N ALA A 86 3.82 2.25 11.94
CA ALA A 86 3.17 2.52 10.66
C ALA A 86 3.93 3.59 9.88
N GLU A 87 4.21 4.73 10.51
CA GLU A 87 5.01 5.81 9.93
C GLU A 87 6.39 5.31 9.46
N ALA A 88 7.08 4.49 10.26
CA ALA A 88 8.37 3.94 9.88
C ALA A 88 8.33 3.16 8.54
N ALA A 89 7.22 2.45 8.25
CA ALA A 89 7.04 1.69 7.01
C ALA A 89 6.87 2.56 5.75
N HIS A 90 6.52 3.85 5.90
CA HIS A 90 6.43 4.80 4.78
C HIS A 90 7.80 5.22 4.25
N TRP A 91 8.87 5.01 5.02
CA TRP A 91 10.19 5.54 4.67
C TRP A 91 11.14 4.47 4.12
N THR A 92 12.02 4.90 3.20
CA THR A 92 13.01 4.04 2.53
C THR A 92 13.83 3.13 3.47
N PRO A 93 14.23 3.55 4.70
CA PRO A 93 14.95 2.66 5.61
C PRO A 93 14.21 1.33 5.88
N PHE A 94 12.88 1.34 6.00
CA PHE A 94 12.11 0.11 6.21
C PHE A 94 12.27 -0.86 5.04
N LEU A 95 12.07 -0.36 3.81
CA LEU A 95 12.23 -1.15 2.59
C LEU A 95 13.66 -1.67 2.44
N GLU A 96 14.66 -0.84 2.75
CA GLU A 96 16.07 -1.25 2.71
C GLU A 96 16.36 -2.39 3.70
N HIS A 97 15.84 -2.30 4.93
CA HIS A 97 15.98 -3.36 5.92
C HIS A 97 15.30 -4.66 5.46
N GLY A 98 14.10 -4.56 4.88
CA GLY A 98 13.39 -5.71 4.29
C GLY A 98 14.17 -6.38 3.16
N LEU A 99 14.75 -5.60 2.24
CA LEU A 99 15.57 -6.14 1.14
C LEU A 99 16.84 -6.82 1.64
N ARG A 100 17.53 -6.21 2.62
CA ARG A 100 18.71 -6.81 3.26
C ARG A 100 18.37 -8.15 3.92
N TYR A 101 17.24 -8.20 4.63
CA TYR A 101 16.76 -9.44 5.26
C TYR A 101 16.40 -10.52 4.23
N LEU A 102 15.65 -10.17 3.19
CA LEU A 102 15.32 -11.07 2.07
C LEU A 102 16.59 -11.71 1.49
N HIS A 103 17.60 -10.89 1.16
CA HIS A 103 18.84 -11.38 0.57
C HIS A 103 19.71 -12.20 1.53
N ALA A 104 19.65 -11.92 2.83
CA ALA A 104 20.38 -12.69 3.84
C ALA A 104 19.73 -14.06 4.11
N LYS A 105 18.41 -14.13 4.09
CA LYS A 105 17.64 -15.32 4.47
C LYS A 105 17.36 -16.25 3.29
N TYR A 106 17.09 -15.69 2.11
CA TYR A 106 16.64 -16.43 0.95
C TYR A 106 17.60 -16.22 -0.24
N PRO A 107 18.19 -17.29 -0.79
CA PRO A 107 19.01 -17.17 -1.99
C PRO A 107 18.13 -16.94 -3.22
N PHE A 108 18.61 -16.11 -4.14
CA PHE A 108 18.04 -16.02 -5.49
C PHE A 108 18.11 -17.40 -6.18
N PRO A 109 17.06 -17.88 -6.90
CA PRO A 109 15.93 -17.13 -7.44
C PRO A 109 14.65 -17.10 -6.57
N PHE A 110 14.76 -17.18 -5.24
CA PHE A 110 13.62 -17.04 -4.31
C PHE A 110 12.50 -18.07 -4.54
N THR A 111 12.83 -19.36 -4.55
CA THR A 111 11.88 -20.42 -4.92
C THR A 111 10.96 -20.91 -3.81
N SER A 112 11.17 -20.46 -2.56
CA SER A 112 10.30 -20.86 -1.44
C SER A 112 9.08 -19.94 -1.36
N ALA A 113 7.92 -20.50 -1.00
CA ALA A 113 6.69 -19.71 -0.88
C ALA A 113 6.85 -18.48 0.03
N LYS A 114 7.60 -18.62 1.13
CA LYS A 114 7.91 -17.50 2.04
C LYS A 114 8.76 -16.41 1.38
N ALA A 115 9.78 -16.79 0.60
CA ALA A 115 10.60 -15.84 -0.12
C ALA A 115 9.79 -15.07 -1.16
N GLU A 116 8.93 -15.77 -1.90
CA GLU A 116 8.08 -15.16 -2.92
C GLU A 116 7.05 -14.19 -2.31
N GLN A 117 6.43 -14.58 -1.20
CA GLN A 117 5.52 -13.70 -0.45
C GLN A 117 6.24 -12.46 0.06
N LEU A 118 7.43 -12.60 0.67
CA LEU A 118 8.22 -11.46 1.11
C LEU A 118 8.62 -10.55 -0.06
N VAL A 119 9.00 -11.12 -1.20
CA VAL A 119 9.27 -10.34 -2.42
C VAL A 119 8.04 -9.54 -2.84
N ALA A 120 6.87 -10.19 -2.98
CA ALA A 120 5.64 -9.51 -3.40
C ALA A 120 5.24 -8.40 -2.42
N PHE A 121 5.36 -8.67 -1.12
CA PHE A 121 5.07 -7.71 -0.05
C PHE A 121 5.98 -6.48 -0.11
N LEU A 122 7.29 -6.67 -0.27
CA LEU A 122 8.25 -5.55 -0.38
C LEU A 122 8.05 -4.73 -1.66
N PHE A 123 7.63 -5.35 -2.76
CA PHE A 123 7.22 -4.62 -3.96
C PHE A 123 5.95 -3.78 -3.71
N GLY A 124 5.01 -4.27 -2.91
CA GLY A 124 3.82 -3.52 -2.50
C GLY A 124 4.18 -2.29 -1.68
N ILE A 125 5.07 -2.45 -0.69
CA ILE A 125 5.58 -1.32 0.10
C ILE A 125 6.31 -0.32 -0.79
N ALA A 126 7.16 -0.78 -1.70
CA ALA A 126 7.84 0.11 -2.64
C ALA A 126 6.86 0.91 -3.51
N ALA A 127 5.76 0.28 -3.95
CA ALA A 127 4.72 0.97 -4.70
C ALA A 127 4.00 2.04 -3.86
N HIS A 128 3.70 1.74 -2.59
CA HIS A 128 3.14 2.71 -1.64
C HIS A 128 4.07 3.92 -1.47
N GLN A 129 5.34 3.69 -1.14
CA GLN A 129 6.33 4.76 -0.93
C GLN A 129 6.48 5.67 -2.16
N VAL A 130 6.50 5.09 -3.37
CA VAL A 130 6.58 5.88 -4.61
C VAL A 130 5.29 6.63 -4.90
N SER A 131 4.11 6.05 -4.59
CA SER A 131 2.85 6.77 -4.75
C SER A 131 2.75 7.99 -3.83
N ASP A 132 3.24 7.88 -2.60
CA ASP A 132 3.18 8.96 -1.61
C ASP A 132 3.97 10.18 -2.02
N GLU A 133 5.11 10.00 -2.68
CA GLU A 133 5.91 11.12 -3.14
C GLU A 133 5.05 12.08 -3.98
N GLN A 134 4.39 11.57 -5.02
CA GLN A 134 3.54 12.37 -5.91
C GLN A 134 2.19 12.75 -5.27
N TRP A 135 1.64 11.89 -4.42
CA TRP A 135 0.35 12.14 -3.77
C TRP A 135 0.47 13.25 -2.73
N HIS A 136 1.33 13.06 -1.72
CA HIS A 136 1.53 13.96 -0.59
C HIS A 136 2.52 15.10 -0.86
N SER A 137 3.10 15.17 -2.07
CA SER A 137 4.07 16.22 -2.45
C SER A 137 5.31 16.19 -1.54
N LEU A 138 5.84 14.99 -1.28
CA LEU A 138 7.00 14.79 -0.41
C LEU A 138 8.30 15.28 -1.07
N SER A 139 9.39 15.26 -0.30
CA SER A 139 10.74 15.57 -0.81
C SER A 139 10.90 16.98 -1.42
N GLY A 140 10.06 17.93 -1.00
CA GLY A 140 10.09 19.31 -1.49
C GLY A 140 9.45 19.49 -2.87
N MET A 141 8.68 18.52 -3.35
CA MET A 141 7.88 18.66 -4.56
C MET A 141 6.73 19.64 -4.34
N HIS A 142 6.45 20.47 -5.34
CA HIS A 142 5.36 21.45 -5.29
C HIS A 142 4.24 21.15 -6.29
N GLU A 143 4.45 20.14 -7.14
CA GLU A 143 3.57 19.74 -8.22
C GLU A 143 2.79 18.45 -7.92
N GLY A 144 2.89 17.92 -6.69
CA GLY A 144 2.11 16.77 -6.27
C GLY A 144 0.61 17.08 -6.18
N ILE A 145 -0.21 16.04 -6.29
CA ILE A 145 -1.67 16.16 -6.42
C ILE A 145 -2.27 16.92 -5.23
N MET A 146 -1.81 16.60 -4.02
CA MET A 146 -2.32 17.23 -2.80
C MET A 146 -2.02 18.72 -2.75
N ARG A 147 -0.80 19.15 -3.12
CA ARG A 147 -0.46 20.58 -3.16
C ARG A 147 -1.30 21.33 -4.18
N VAL A 148 -1.43 20.77 -5.39
CA VAL A 148 -2.23 21.37 -6.47
C VAL A 148 -3.70 21.50 -6.07
N LEU A 149 -4.29 20.48 -5.43
CA LEU A 149 -5.68 20.52 -4.98
C LEU A 149 -5.87 21.46 -3.78
N ALA A 150 -4.93 21.49 -2.84
CA ALA A 150 -4.95 22.45 -1.73
C ALA A 150 -5.04 23.89 -2.26
N ASP A 151 -4.14 24.25 -3.19
CA ASP A 151 -4.05 25.61 -3.71
C ASP A 151 -5.23 25.97 -4.64
N SER A 152 -5.72 25.03 -5.46
CA SER A 152 -6.79 25.30 -6.43
C SER A 152 -8.20 25.20 -5.86
N THR A 153 -8.43 24.31 -4.89
CA THR A 153 -9.78 23.91 -4.45
C THR A 153 -10.03 24.17 -2.98
N PHE A 154 -8.99 24.14 -2.15
CA PHE A 154 -9.10 24.31 -0.70
C PHE A 154 -8.51 25.62 -0.18
N GLN A 155 -8.30 26.62 -1.05
CA GLN A 155 -7.80 27.95 -0.67
C GLN A 155 -6.45 27.92 0.06
N GLY A 156 -5.61 26.92 -0.27
CA GLY A 156 -4.32 26.68 0.38
C GLY A 156 -4.40 25.87 1.68
N ASP A 157 -5.58 25.39 2.09
CA ASP A 157 -5.75 24.52 3.26
C ASP A 157 -5.28 23.08 2.94
N PHE A 158 -4.02 22.82 3.27
CA PHE A 158 -3.37 21.55 3.01
C PHE A 158 -3.95 20.41 3.85
N ALA A 159 -4.27 20.65 5.12
CA ALA A 159 -4.81 19.63 6.01
C ALA A 159 -6.20 19.17 5.54
N ARG A 160 -7.04 20.11 5.11
CA ARG A 160 -8.34 19.76 4.54
C ARG A 160 -8.23 19.04 3.21
N ALA A 161 -7.26 19.42 2.37
CA ALA A 161 -7.00 18.71 1.12
C ALA A 161 -6.60 17.26 1.42
N HIS A 162 -5.67 17.05 2.35
CA HIS A 162 -5.24 15.72 2.82
C HIS A 162 -6.41 14.84 3.23
N ASP A 163 -7.23 15.28 4.20
CA ASP A 163 -8.39 14.52 4.71
C ASP A 163 -9.39 14.12 3.61
N VAL A 164 -9.60 15.01 2.64
CA VAL A 164 -10.55 14.77 1.55
C VAL A 164 -9.96 13.90 0.46
N LEU A 165 -8.67 14.05 0.14
CA LEU A 165 -8.03 13.33 -0.96
C LEU A 165 -7.84 11.85 -0.62
N ASP A 166 -7.35 11.52 0.57
CA ASP A 166 -6.97 10.14 0.88
C ASP A 166 -8.19 9.21 0.82
N VAL A 167 -9.33 9.67 1.33
CA VAL A 167 -10.60 8.95 1.21
C VAL A 167 -11.26 9.18 -0.15
N GLY A 168 -11.26 10.42 -0.63
CA GLY A 168 -11.96 10.81 -1.86
C GLY A 168 -11.36 10.22 -3.13
N GLY A 169 -10.05 9.95 -3.13
CA GLY A 169 -9.33 9.29 -4.21
C GLY A 169 -9.88 7.90 -4.48
N ASP A 170 -10.16 7.13 -3.42
CA ASP A 170 -10.77 5.80 -3.53
C ASP A 170 -12.18 5.86 -4.14
N PHE A 171 -13.00 6.80 -3.70
CA PHE A 171 -14.36 6.97 -4.25
C PHE A 171 -14.33 7.42 -5.71
N ALA A 172 -13.44 8.36 -6.05
CA ALA A 172 -13.25 8.80 -7.42
C ALA A 172 -12.78 7.64 -8.30
N LEU A 173 -11.80 6.87 -7.83
CA LEU A 173 -11.27 5.71 -8.54
C LEU A 173 -12.35 4.63 -8.75
N ALA A 174 -13.11 4.29 -7.71
CA ALA A 174 -14.21 3.32 -7.78
C ALA A 174 -15.36 3.78 -8.68
N HIS A 175 -15.55 5.08 -8.84
CA HIS A 175 -16.49 5.63 -9.80
C HIS A 175 -15.99 5.53 -11.25
N MET A 176 -14.68 5.74 -11.46
CA MET A 176 -14.09 5.84 -12.80
C MET A 176 -13.65 4.48 -13.39
N ASN A 177 -13.32 3.49 -12.56
CA ASN A 177 -12.67 2.25 -13.00
C ASN A 177 -13.33 0.97 -12.48
N ASP A 178 -13.10 -0.14 -13.20
CA ASP A 178 -13.47 -1.49 -12.75
C ASP A 178 -12.36 -2.06 -11.85
N LEU A 179 -12.65 -2.17 -10.56
CA LEU A 179 -11.70 -2.56 -9.52
C LEU A 179 -11.74 -4.06 -9.17
N LYS A 180 -12.27 -4.91 -10.06
CA LYS A 180 -12.35 -6.38 -9.84
C LYS A 180 -11.03 -7.10 -9.58
N TYR A 181 -9.89 -6.47 -9.88
CA TYR A 181 -8.58 -7.03 -9.59
C TYR A 181 -8.21 -6.92 -8.10
N MET A 182 -8.87 -6.03 -7.35
CA MET A 182 -8.67 -5.93 -5.90
C MET A 182 -9.30 -7.12 -5.19
N LEU A 183 -8.52 -7.73 -4.30
CA LEU A 183 -8.89 -8.94 -3.58
C LEU A 183 -9.51 -8.58 -2.25
N ASP A 184 -10.42 -9.44 -1.77
CA ASP A 184 -11.09 -9.30 -0.48
C ASP A 184 -10.29 -9.90 0.69
N LYS A 185 -9.13 -10.50 0.38
CA LYS A 185 -8.24 -11.15 1.34
C LYS A 185 -6.81 -10.87 0.96
N TRP A 186 -6.03 -10.53 1.97
CA TRP A 186 -4.62 -10.21 1.86
C TRP A 186 -3.78 -11.13 2.74
N THR A 187 -2.53 -11.33 2.34
CA THR A 187 -1.55 -12.15 3.07
C THR A 187 -0.37 -11.27 3.45
N VAL A 188 -0.07 -11.16 4.75
CA VAL A 188 1.14 -10.50 5.25
C VAL A 188 2.15 -11.59 5.66
N PRO A 189 3.41 -11.52 5.22
CA PRO A 189 4.42 -12.56 5.49
C PRO A 189 4.97 -12.49 6.92
N ILE A 190 4.13 -12.74 7.93
CA ILE A 190 4.50 -12.62 9.36
C ILE A 190 5.41 -13.73 9.89
N ASP A 191 5.42 -14.89 9.24
CA ASP A 191 6.19 -16.08 9.63
C ASP A 191 7.45 -16.28 8.77
N ASP A 192 7.89 -15.23 8.08
CA ASP A 192 8.98 -15.32 7.10
C ASP A 192 10.35 -15.58 7.72
#